data_AF-A0A6M4A8S9-F1
#
_entry.id   AF-A0A6M4A8S9-F1
#
_cell.length_a   1.000
_cell.length_b   1.000
_cell.length_c   1.000
_cell.angle_alpha   90.00
_cell.angle_beta   90.00
_cell.angle_gamma   90.00
#
_symmetry.space_group_name_H-M   'P 1'
#
loop_
_entity.id
_entity.type
_entity.pdbx_description
1 polymer ?
#
loop_
_entity_poly.entity_id
_entity_poly.type
_entity_poly.pdbx_seq_one_letter_code
_entity_poly.pdbx_strand_id
1 'polypeptide(L)' 'MPSIQQPAQLSLHPDDATIIRNNMGEDLDKAGWRIMLDPHMQRGGCKLETAHNLIDATVDTRWQLLTDALRRNTSTMDQV' A
#
# COMPACT_ATOMS: atom_id res chain seq x y z
N MET A 1 -5.86 -10.26 -12.90
CA MET A 1 -5.48 -9.52 -11.68
C MET A 1 -3.98 -9.70 -11.48
N PRO A 2 -3.21 -8.67 -11.10
CA PRO A 2 -1.78 -8.83 -10.85
C PRO A 2 -1.59 -9.82 -9.69
N SER A 3 -0.93 -10.94 -9.99
CA SER A 3 -0.64 -11.99 -9.01
C SER A 3 0.53 -11.52 -8.15
N ILE A 4 0.30 -11.26 -6.86
CA ILE A 4 1.37 -10.95 -5.92
C ILE A 4 2.18 -12.23 -5.73
N GLN A 5 3.40 -12.25 -6.28
CA GLN A 5 4.31 -13.39 -6.14
C GLN A 5 5.03 -13.32 -4.79
N GLN A 6 4.94 -14.41 -4.03
CA GLN A 6 5.65 -14.61 -2.78
C GLN A 6 7.13 -14.95 -3.05
N PRO A 7 8.09 -14.57 -2.18
CA PRO A 7 7.91 -13.83 -0.93
C PRO A 7 7.77 -12.31 -1.16
N ALA A 8 6.86 -11.68 -0.41
CA ALA A 8 6.63 -10.24 -0.44
C ALA A 8 7.12 -9.59 0.85
N GLN A 9 7.55 -8.33 0.76
CA GLN A 9 7.97 -7.50 1.87
C GLN A 9 6.95 -6.36 2.02
N LEU A 10 6.30 -6.30 3.17
CA LEU A 10 5.31 -5.28 3.49
C LEU A 10 5.92 -4.29 4.47
N SER A 11 6.22 -3.08 4.01
CA SER A 11 6.75 -1.99 4.81
C SER A 11 5.62 -1.06 5.26
N LEU A 12 5.53 -0.78 6.56
CA LEU A 12 4.51 0.12 7.12
C LEU A 12 4.92 0.71 8.47
N HIS A 13 4.12 1.64 8.99
CA HIS A 13 4.35 2.24 10.30
C HIS A 13 4.26 1.21 11.45
N PRO A 14 5.10 1.30 12.50
CA PRO A 14 5.10 0.35 13.62
C PRO A 14 3.75 0.17 14.31
N ASP A 15 3.01 1.24 14.58
CA ASP A 15 1.65 1.14 15.17
C ASP A 15 0.70 0.29 14.33
N ASP A 16 0.76 0.43 13.01
CA ASP A 16 -0.11 -0.32 12.11
C ASP A 16 0.39 -1.76 11.95
N ALA A 17 1.71 -1.99 12.07
CA ALA A 17 2.31 -3.31 12.04
C ALA A 17 1.90 -4.16 13.25
N THR A 18 1.72 -3.55 14.41
CA THR A 18 1.16 -4.24 15.59
C THR A 18 -0.26 -4.72 15.34
N ILE A 19 -1.09 -3.89 14.70
CA ILE A 19 -2.48 -4.27 14.36
C ILE A 19 -2.47 -5.43 13.36
N ILE A 20 -1.66 -5.33 12.30
CA ILE A 20 -1.59 -6.38 11.27
C ILE A 20 -1.04 -7.68 11.86
N ARG A 21 0.01 -7.64 12.68
CA ARG A 21 0.55 -8.84 13.34
C ARG A 21 -0.48 -9.53 14.21
N ASN A 22 -1.27 -8.76 14.96
CA ASN A 22 -2.28 -9.34 15.85
C ASN A 22 -3.45 -9.98 15.10
N ASN A 23 -3.82 -9.47 13.91
CA ASN A 23 -4.98 -9.96 13.17
C ASN A 23 -4.63 -10.95 12.06
N MET A 24 -3.44 -10.85 11.46
CA MET A 24 -3.08 -11.56 10.22
C MET A 24 -1.62 -12.06 10.21
N GLY A 25 -0.90 -11.97 11.34
CA GLY A 25 0.52 -12.32 11.41
C GLY A 25 0.80 -13.77 11.00
N GLU A 26 -0.04 -14.72 11.43
CA GLU A 26 0.12 -16.14 11.08
C GLU A 26 -0.12 -16.42 9.60
N ASP A 27 -1.11 -15.77 8.98
CA ASP A 27 -1.38 -15.92 7.54
C ASP A 27 -0.27 -15.31 6.69
N LEU A 28 0.28 -14.17 7.13
CA LEU A 28 1.43 -13.53 6.50
C LEU A 28 2.68 -14.40 6.59
N ASP A 29 2.93 -15.03 7.75
CA ASP A 29 4.07 -15.94 7.93
C ASP A 29 3.94 -17.20 7.06
N LYS A 30 2.75 -17.82 7.02
CA LYS A 30 2.45 -18.95 6.12
C LYS A 30 2.63 -18.59 4.64
N ALA A 31 2.32 -17.34 4.28
CA ALA A 31 2.52 -16.80 2.96
C ALA A 31 4.00 -16.43 2.66
N GLY A 32 4.89 -16.50 3.64
CA GLY A 32 6.30 -16.09 3.52
C GLY A 32 6.48 -14.58 3.39
N TRP A 33 5.53 -13.78 3.88
CA TRP A 33 5.60 -12.32 3.84
C TRP A 33 6.42 -11.79 5.02
N ARG A 34 7.29 -10.82 4.75
CA ARG A 34 8.09 -10.15 5.77
C ARG A 34 7.56 -8.75 6.04
N ILE A 35 7.26 -8.45 7.30
CA ILE A 35 6.85 -7.11 7.71
C ILE A 35 8.09 -6.29 8.08
N MET A 36 8.24 -5.14 7.43
CA MET A 36 9.29 -4.16 7.73
C MET A 36 8.67 -2.94 8.39
N LEU A 37 9.31 -2.48 9.46
CA LEU A 37 8.86 -1.31 10.20
C LEU A 37 9.55 -0.07 9.67
N ASP A 38 8.77 0.88 9.19
CA ASP A 38 9.24 2.18 8.75
C ASP A 38 8.57 3.29 9.57
N PRO A 39 9.25 3.84 10.60
CA PRO A 39 8.70 4.90 11.44
C PRO A 39 8.59 6.25 10.71
N HIS A 40 9.23 6.43 9.55
CA HIS A 40 9.09 7.63 8.75
C HIS A 40 7.86 7.60 7.84
N MET A 41 7.29 6.42 7.61
CA MET A 41 6.06 6.27 6.84
C MET A 41 4.85 6.76 7.63
N GLN A 42 3.95 7.51 7.00
CA GLN A 42 2.73 7.93 7.68
C GLN A 42 1.82 6.74 8.03
N ARG A 43 1.16 6.83 9.18
CA ARG A 43 0.13 5.86 9.59
C ARG A 43 -0.96 5.71 8.54
N GLY A 44 -1.37 4.48 8.28
CA GLY A 44 -2.33 4.10 7.23
C GLY A 44 -1.73 4.02 5.82
N GLY A 45 -0.44 4.30 5.66
CA GLY A 45 0.32 4.00 4.45
C GLY A 45 1.02 2.65 4.54
N CYS A 46 1.18 1.97 3.41
CA CYS A 46 2.04 0.79 3.30
C CYS A 46 2.70 0.71 1.93
N LYS A 47 3.81 -0.02 1.87
CA LYS A 47 4.57 -0.29 0.65
C LYS A 47 4.78 -1.79 0.54
N LEU A 48 4.39 -2.38 -0.58
CA LEU A 48 4.55 -3.82 -0.83
C LEU A 48 5.60 -4.05 -1.91
N GLU A 49 6.69 -4.70 -1.54
CA GLU A 49 7.80 -5.05 -2.41
C GLU A 49 7.80 -6.55 -2.66
N THR A 50 7.72 -6.95 -3.93
CA THR A 50 7.89 -8.33 -4.39
C THR A 50 9.09 -8.41 -5.32
N ALA A 51 9.52 -9.62 -5.70
CA ALA A 51 10.65 -9.79 -6.63
C ALA A 51 10.48 -9.05 -7.97
N HIS A 52 9.25 -8.82 -8.42
CA HIS A 52 8.96 -8.25 -9.73
C HIS A 52 8.15 -6.95 -9.69
N ASN A 53 7.58 -6.60 -8.53
CA ASN A 53 6.64 -5.51 -8.46
C ASN A 53 6.75 -4.75 -7.14
N LEU A 54 6.62 -3.44 -7.24
CA LEU A 54 6.48 -2.53 -6.12
C LEU A 54 5.09 -1.92 -6.17
N ILE A 55 4.35 -2.03 -5.08
CA ILE A 55 3.08 -1.33 -4.88
C ILE A 55 3.28 -0.29 -3.81
N ASP A 56 3.17 0.98 -4.20
CA ASP A 56 3.17 2.11 -3.28
C ASP A 56 1.71 2.46 -2.94
N ALA A 57 1.31 2.17 -1.71
CA ALA A 57 0.02 2.54 -1.16
C ALA A 57 0.19 3.54 0.00
N THR A 58 1.24 4.36 -0.05
CA THR A 58 1.45 5.44 0.92
C THR A 58 0.32 6.47 0.83
N VAL A 59 0.13 7.21 1.93
CA VAL A 59 -0.89 8.25 2.02
C VAL A 59 -0.68 9.34 0.96
N ASP A 60 0.58 9.70 0.68
CA ASP A 60 0.93 10.69 -0.34
C ASP A 60 0.50 10.23 -1.75
N THR A 61 0.88 9.00 -2.14
CA THR A 61 0.49 8.42 -3.43
C THR A 61 -1.03 8.34 -3.57
N ARG A 62 -1.76 8.00 -2.50
CA ARG A 62 -3.23 7.99 -2.52
C ARG A 62 -3.80 9.38 -2.76
N TRP A 63 -3.26 10.42 -2.13
CA TRP A 63 -3.71 11.80 -2.36
C TRP A 63 -3.42 12.27 -3.77
N GLN A 64 -2.26 11.94 -4.32
CA GLN A 64 -1.93 12.23 -5.71
C GLN A 64 -2.92 11.56 -6.67
N LEU A 65 -3.18 10.26 -6.48
CA LEU A 65 -4.15 9.50 -7.29
C LEU A 65 -5.56 10.08 -7.20
N LEU A 66 -6.00 10.49 -6.00
CA LEU A 66 -7.29 11.15 -5.80
C LEU A 66 -7.36 12.50 -6.51
N THR A 67 -6.31 13.32 -6.38
CA THR A 67 -6.24 14.64 -7.02
C THR A 67 -6.24 14.51 -8.54
N ASP A 68 -5.48 13.56 -9.07
CA ASP A 68 -5.46 13.25 -10.50
C ASP A 68 -6.80 12.71 -11.00
N ALA A 69 -7.48 11.87 -10.22
CA ALA A 69 -8.82 11.38 -10.57
C ALA A 69 -9.85 12.53 -10.61
N LEU A 70 -9.80 13.45 -9.65
CA LEU A 70 -10.65 14.64 -9.62
C LEU A 70 -10.36 15.55 -10.82
N ARG A 71 -9.09 15.79 -11.15
CA ARG A 71 -8.68 16.59 -12.33
C ARG A 71 -9.19 15.98 -13.64
N ARG A 72 -9.15 14.65 -13.79
CA ARG A 72 -9.70 13.98 -14.98
C ARG A 72 -11.21 14.13 -15.11
N ASN A 73 -11.95 14.14 -13.99
CA ASN A 73 -13.39 14.35 -13.98
C ASN A 73 -13.82 15.78 -14.29
N THR A 74 -12.97 16.79 -14.02
CA THR A 74 -13.30 18.19 -14.38
C THR A 74 -13.19 18.46 -15.88
N SER A 75 -12.44 17.65 -16.63
CA SER A 75 -12.31 17.80 -18.09
C SER A 75 -13.57 17.41 -18.87
N THR A 76 -14.51 16.71 -18.24
CA THR A 76 -15.80 16.31 -18.88
C THR A 76 -16.88 17.38 -18.69
N MET A 77 -16.60 18.49 -18.01
CA MET A 77 -17.56 19.56 -17.74
C MET A 77 -17.30 20.83 -18.59
N ASP A 78 -16.66 20.71 -19.75
CA ASP A 78 -16.40 21.80 -20.72
C ASP A 78 -16.95 21.47 -22.13
N GLN A 79 -17.99 20.62 -22.19
CA GLN A 79 -18.69 20.26 -23.43
C GLN A 79 -20.21 20.21 -23.17
N VAL A 80 -20.83 21.36 -22.86
CA VAL A 80 -22.29 21.56 -22.93
C VAL A 80 -22.59 22.92 -23.53
#